data_AF-A0A1F7JBE7-F1
#
_entry.id   AF-A0A1F7JBE7-F1
#
_cell.length_a   1.000
_cell.length_b   1.000
_cell.length_c   1.000
_cell.angle_alpha   90.00
_cell.angle_beta   90.00
_cell.angle_gamma   90.00
#
_symmetry.space_group_name_H-M   'P 1'
#
loop_
_entity.id
_entity.type
_entity.pdbx_description
1 polymer ?
#
loop_
_entity_poly.entity_id
_entity_poly.type
_entity_poly.pdbx_seq_one_letter_code
_entity_poly.pdbx_strand_id
1 'polypeptide(L)'
;MIYLIMQRTKDKRFKKDYSKEDILDYLKGVYKILKKSPTYRDLNNFPGPSPRTIVRRFGFWSTALKQAGIRPHTYQLIKGEPSFIRKNWRNMSDKEIAHKLGVQSYVIRYYRMNFNLWKNRKGTARSTFRKEALRIYGSQCEVCGLGICEWHHIIPKSKDPKHWCILCPLCHEVITRKLVVIKNRKELRTKLLPFIKELYTKLRIN
;
A
#
# COMPACT_ATOMS: atom_id res chain seq x y z
N MET A 1 -26.55 -28.91 -4.68
CA MET A 1 -25.28 -28.18 -4.41
C MET A 1 -25.26 -26.92 -5.29
N ILE A 2 -26.03 -25.90 -4.88
CA ILE A 2 -26.36 -24.73 -5.71
C ILE A 2 -25.35 -23.62 -5.41
N TYR A 3 -24.34 -23.53 -6.27
CA TYR A 3 -23.40 -22.42 -6.33
C TYR A 3 -24.01 -21.36 -7.28
N LEU A 4 -24.95 -20.55 -6.80
CA LEU A 4 -25.45 -19.40 -7.56
C LEU A 4 -24.87 -18.11 -7.01
N ILE A 5 -23.86 -17.67 -7.76
CA ILE A 5 -23.18 -16.39 -7.76
C ILE A 5 -24.21 -15.26 -7.53
N MET A 6 -24.07 -14.57 -6.40
CA MET A 6 -24.75 -13.31 -6.11
C MET A 6 -24.27 -12.23 -7.09
N GLN A 7 -24.85 -12.20 -8.28
CA GLN A 7 -24.74 -11.03 -9.15
C GLN A 7 -25.49 -9.87 -8.49
N ARG A 8 -24.75 -8.83 -8.13
CA ARG A 8 -25.27 -7.53 -7.67
C ARG A 8 -26.06 -6.85 -8.80
N THR A 9 -27.31 -7.22 -9.01
CA THR A 9 -28.25 -6.44 -9.81
C THR A 9 -28.88 -5.38 -8.89
N LYS A 10 -28.61 -4.10 -9.18
CA LYS A 10 -29.17 -2.94 -8.48
C LYS A 10 -30.63 -2.74 -8.89
N ASP A 11 -31.55 -3.60 -8.43
CA ASP A 11 -32.98 -3.33 -8.59
C ASP A 11 -33.44 -2.28 -7.54
N LYS A 12 -33.95 -1.15 -8.01
CA LYS A 12 -34.39 -0.03 -7.15
C LYS A 12 -35.70 -0.34 -6.41
N ARG A 13 -36.45 -1.39 -6.80
CA ARG A 13 -37.79 -1.71 -6.29
C ARG A 13 -37.81 -2.36 -4.89
N PHE A 14 -36.66 -2.79 -4.37
CA PHE A 14 -36.53 -3.44 -3.05
C PHE A 14 -35.71 -2.62 -2.05
N LYS A 15 -35.71 -1.29 -2.16
CA LYS A 15 -34.97 -0.46 -1.21
C LYS A 15 -35.78 -0.33 0.07
N LYS A 16 -35.60 -1.27 1.00
CA LYS A 16 -36.16 -1.17 2.36
C LYS A 16 -35.78 0.19 2.94
N ASP A 17 -36.79 0.98 3.29
CA ASP A 17 -36.57 2.21 4.00
C ASP A 17 -36.32 1.91 5.47
N TYR A 18 -35.33 2.57 6.04
CA TYR A 18 -34.96 2.39 7.44
C TYR A 18 -35.30 3.68 8.18
N SER A 19 -36.09 3.52 9.24
CA SER A 19 -36.31 4.58 10.22
C SER A 19 -34.99 4.91 10.95
N LYS A 20 -34.96 6.00 11.72
CA LYS A 20 -33.78 6.31 12.52
C LYS A 20 -33.58 5.21 13.57
N GLU A 21 -34.65 4.76 14.19
CA GLU A 21 -34.71 3.74 15.22
C GLU A 21 -34.13 2.41 14.72
N ASP A 22 -34.57 1.96 13.54
CA ASP A 22 -34.03 0.75 12.87
C ASP A 22 -32.51 0.83 12.68
N ILE A 23 -32.01 2.02 12.30
CA ILE A 23 -30.58 2.25 12.08
C ILE A 23 -29.82 2.24 13.40
N LEU A 24 -30.36 2.83 14.46
CA LEU A 24 -29.73 2.85 15.77
C LEU A 24 -29.59 1.44 16.33
N ASP A 25 -30.63 0.62 16.23
CA ASP A 25 -30.60 -0.76 16.73
C ASP A 25 -29.71 -1.65 15.87
N TYR A 26 -29.70 -1.46 14.56
CA TYR A 26 -28.73 -2.08 13.66
C TYR A 26 -27.28 -1.75 14.06
N LEU A 27 -26.95 -0.47 14.30
CA LEU A 27 -25.61 -0.05 14.70
C LEU A 27 -25.19 -0.65 16.05
N LYS A 28 -26.10 -0.71 17.03
CA LYS A 28 -25.86 -1.39 18.32
C LYS A 28 -25.61 -2.89 18.13
N GLY A 29 -26.37 -3.55 17.26
CA GLY A 29 -26.17 -4.97 16.93
C GLY A 29 -24.80 -5.24 16.32
N VAL A 30 -24.41 -4.47 15.29
CA VAL A 30 -23.09 -4.57 14.67
C VAL A 30 -21.97 -4.30 15.68
N TYR A 31 -22.14 -3.30 16.55
CA TYR A 31 -21.19 -3.00 17.62
C TYR A 31 -20.98 -4.20 18.56
N LYS A 32 -22.05 -4.86 18.99
CA LYS A 32 -21.98 -6.07 19.84
C LYS A 32 -21.21 -7.21 19.16
N ILE A 33 -21.43 -7.41 17.87
CA ILE A 33 -20.75 -8.47 17.08
C ILE A 33 -19.26 -8.14 16.92
N LEU A 34 -18.93 -6.93 16.49
CA LEU A 34 -17.56 -6.52 16.23
C LEU A 34 -16.75 -6.27 17.50
N LYS A 35 -17.42 -6.03 18.64
CA LYS A 35 -16.82 -5.57 19.91
C LYS A 35 -15.95 -4.31 19.73
N LYS A 36 -16.25 -3.50 18.72
CA LYS A 36 -15.62 -2.21 18.42
C LYS A 36 -16.66 -1.30 17.77
N SER A 37 -16.40 0.01 17.78
CA SER A 37 -17.13 0.95 16.93
C SER A 37 -17.12 0.41 15.48
N PRO A 38 -18.26 0.42 14.77
CA PRO A 38 -18.26 0.05 13.36
C PRO A 38 -17.71 1.18 12.50
N THR A 39 -16.91 0.83 11.49
CA THR A 39 -16.50 1.74 10.42
C THR A 39 -17.44 1.66 9.22
N TYR A 40 -17.34 2.65 8.33
CA TYR A 40 -18.02 2.65 7.04
C TYR A 40 -17.75 1.38 6.21
N ARG A 41 -16.55 0.81 6.31
CA ARG A 41 -16.16 -0.41 5.59
C ARG A 41 -16.68 -1.67 6.25
N ASP A 42 -16.71 -1.71 7.59
CA ASP A 42 -17.20 -2.88 8.33
C ASP A 42 -18.64 -3.19 7.91
N LEU A 43 -19.50 -2.17 7.79
CA LEU A 43 -20.89 -2.32 7.36
C LEU A 43 -21.08 -2.92 5.96
N ASN A 44 -20.09 -2.82 5.06
CA ASN A 44 -20.21 -3.46 3.75
C ASN A 44 -20.23 -5.00 3.85
N ASN A 45 -19.81 -5.56 4.98
CA ASN A 45 -19.80 -6.99 5.25
C ASN A 45 -21.05 -7.45 6.03
N PHE A 46 -21.95 -6.53 6.41
CA PHE A 46 -23.19 -6.86 7.13
C PHE A 46 -24.40 -6.54 6.25
N PRO A 47 -25.41 -7.42 6.19
CA PRO A 47 -26.69 -7.08 5.57
C PRO A 47 -27.36 -5.95 6.36
N GLY A 48 -27.99 -4.97 5.69
CA GLY A 48 -28.67 -3.88 6.37
C GLY A 48 -28.60 -2.53 5.65
N PRO A 49 -28.82 -1.41 6.37
CA PRO A 49 -28.75 -0.08 5.79
C PRO A 49 -27.33 0.23 5.31
N SER A 50 -27.22 0.67 4.05
CA SER A 50 -25.93 1.12 3.53
C SER A 50 -25.40 2.30 4.36
N PRO A 51 -24.08 2.44 4.51
CA PRO A 51 -23.52 3.60 5.21
C PRO A 51 -24.00 4.96 4.68
N ARG A 52 -24.28 5.05 3.37
CA ARG A 52 -24.84 6.27 2.74
C ARG A 52 -26.29 6.55 3.20
N THR A 53 -27.09 5.50 3.41
CA THR A 53 -28.44 5.62 3.99
C THR A 53 -28.37 6.20 5.39
N ILE A 54 -27.43 5.71 6.21
CA ILE A 54 -27.21 6.18 7.58
C ILE A 54 -26.81 7.65 7.59
N VAL A 55 -25.82 8.04 6.80
CA VAL A 55 -25.41 9.45 6.70
C VAL A 55 -26.56 10.34 6.23
N ARG A 56 -27.36 9.90 5.25
CA ARG A 56 -28.53 10.67 4.77
C ARG A 56 -29.56 10.91 5.87
N ARG A 57 -29.76 9.95 6.79
CA ARG A 57 -30.76 10.04 7.88
C ARG A 57 -30.29 10.87 9.08
N PHE A 58 -28.98 10.86 9.37
CA PHE A 58 -28.41 11.46 10.58
C PHE A 58 -27.49 12.67 10.30
N GLY A 59 -27.30 13.03 9.04
CA GLY A 59 -26.37 14.07 8.58
C GLY A 59 -24.91 13.60 8.59
N PHE A 60 -24.43 13.14 9.75
CA PHE A 60 -23.05 12.65 9.91
C PHE A 60 -23.00 11.24 10.50
N TRP A 61 -22.01 10.46 10.08
CA TRP A 61 -21.73 9.12 10.60
C TRP A 61 -21.50 9.12 12.12
N SER A 62 -20.72 10.09 12.60
CA SER A 62 -20.44 10.27 14.02
C SER A 62 -21.71 10.58 14.83
N THR A 63 -22.68 11.30 14.25
CA THR A 63 -23.96 11.59 14.88
C THR A 63 -24.79 10.32 15.06
N ALA A 64 -24.86 9.47 14.03
CA ALA A 64 -25.56 8.17 14.11
C ALA A 64 -24.96 7.28 15.20
N LEU A 65 -23.62 7.18 15.25
CA LEU A 65 -22.94 6.41 16.30
C LEU A 65 -23.19 6.98 17.70
N LYS A 66 -23.11 8.29 17.88
CA LYS A 66 -23.40 8.94 19.17
C LYS A 66 -24.83 8.68 19.64
N GLN A 67 -25.82 8.82 18.75
CA GLN A 67 -27.23 8.54 19.06
C GLN A 67 -27.46 7.05 19.34
N ALA A 68 -26.65 6.16 18.77
CA ALA A 68 -26.67 4.73 19.08
C ALA A 68 -25.94 4.39 20.40
N GLY A 69 -25.41 5.38 21.13
CA GLY A 69 -24.61 5.18 22.34
C GLY A 69 -23.19 4.66 22.08
N ILE A 70 -22.73 4.71 20.82
CA ILE A 70 -21.43 4.21 20.39
C ILE A 70 -20.45 5.37 20.25
N ARG A 71 -19.28 5.27 20.89
CA ARG A 71 -18.21 6.25 20.69
C ARG A 71 -17.64 6.11 19.28
N PRO A 72 -17.71 7.16 18.41
CA PRO A 72 -17.19 7.06 17.06
C PRO A 72 -15.68 6.82 17.05
N HIS A 73 -15.17 6.18 15.99
CA HIS A 73 -13.72 5.99 15.79
C HIS A 73 -12.89 7.27 15.89
N THR A 74 -13.45 8.40 15.46
CA THR A 74 -12.80 9.72 15.57
C THR A 74 -12.69 10.22 17.01
N TYR A 75 -13.42 9.63 17.94
CA TYR A 75 -13.50 9.98 19.37
C TYR A 75 -13.16 8.79 20.28
N GLN A 76 -12.40 7.81 19.79
CA GLN A 76 -11.93 6.69 20.63
C GLN A 76 -10.96 7.12 21.73
N LEU A 77 -10.43 8.34 21.65
CA LEU A 77 -9.55 8.91 22.66
C LEU A 77 -10.33 9.64 23.74
N ILE A 78 -10.02 9.38 25.01
CA ILE A 78 -10.58 10.08 26.18
C ILE A 78 -9.98 11.49 26.28
N LYS A 79 -10.66 12.43 26.95
CA LYS A 79 -10.14 13.77 27.26
C LYS A 79 -8.76 13.66 27.92
N GLY A 80 -7.76 14.34 27.35
CA GLY A 80 -6.37 14.32 27.83
C GLY A 80 -5.44 13.38 27.06
N GLU A 81 -5.96 12.28 26.49
CA GLU A 81 -5.16 11.38 25.66
C GLU A 81 -4.59 12.05 24.39
N PRO A 82 -5.33 12.94 23.68
CA PRO A 82 -4.76 13.75 22.60
C PRO A 82 -3.50 14.52 23.01
N SER A 83 -3.48 15.08 24.23
CA SER A 83 -2.34 15.81 24.78
C SER A 83 -1.17 14.87 25.06
N PHE A 84 -1.44 13.67 25.58
CA PHE A 84 -0.43 12.65 25.78
C PHE A 84 0.21 12.22 24.45
N ILE A 85 -0.59 11.96 23.41
CA ILE A 85 -0.07 11.61 22.07
C ILE A 85 0.78 12.75 21.52
N ARG A 86 0.31 14.00 21.61
CA ARG A 86 1.04 15.19 21.13
C ARG A 86 2.36 15.45 21.87
N LYS A 87 2.46 15.09 23.15
CA LYS A 87 3.71 15.20 23.91
C LYS A 87 4.70 14.09 23.54
N ASN A 88 4.21 12.88 23.25
CA ASN A 88 5.05 11.70 23.14
C ASN A 88 5.27 11.19 21.71
N TRP A 89 4.67 11.83 20.68
CA TRP A 89 4.64 11.22 19.35
C TRP A 89 6.02 11.02 18.69
N ARG A 90 6.99 11.86 19.04
CA ARG A 90 8.36 11.76 18.53
C ARG A 90 9.18 10.66 19.18
N ASN A 91 8.85 10.26 20.40
CA ASN A 91 9.69 9.37 21.19
C ASN A 91 9.10 7.96 21.21
N MET A 92 7.78 7.85 21.32
CA MET A 92 7.09 6.56 21.39
C MET A 92 6.55 6.12 20.02
N SER A 93 6.48 4.82 19.80
CA SER A 93 5.78 4.18 18.68
C SER A 93 4.27 4.16 18.89
N ASP A 94 3.52 3.89 17.82
CA ASP A 94 2.06 3.74 17.89
C ASP A 94 1.64 2.66 18.91
N LYS A 95 2.41 1.55 18.98
CA LYS A 95 2.16 0.43 19.90
C LYS A 95 2.39 0.83 21.35
N GLU A 96 3.48 1.53 21.65
CA GLU A 96 3.80 1.95 23.02
C GLU A 96 2.79 2.97 23.55
N ILE A 97 2.39 3.93 22.71
CA ILE A 97 1.36 4.91 23.09
C ILE A 97 0.02 4.21 23.30
N ALA A 98 -0.35 3.29 22.40
CA ALA A 98 -1.58 2.54 22.51
C ALA A 98 -1.65 1.70 23.80
N HIS A 99 -0.57 0.99 24.11
CA HIS A 99 -0.44 0.24 25.36
C HIS A 99 -0.61 1.14 26.59
N LYS A 100 0.06 2.30 26.62
CA LYS A 100 -0.07 3.26 27.74
C LYS A 100 -1.46 3.87 27.87
N LEU A 101 -2.17 4.05 26.76
CA LEU A 101 -3.52 4.62 26.75
C LEU A 101 -4.62 3.55 26.86
N GLY A 102 -4.28 2.26 26.91
CA GLY A 102 -5.28 1.18 26.93
C GLY A 102 -6.15 1.11 25.68
N VAL A 103 -5.68 1.67 24.55
CA VAL A 103 -6.40 1.68 23.27
C VAL A 103 -5.70 0.80 22.25
N GLN A 104 -6.39 0.47 21.17
CA GLN A 104 -5.80 -0.28 20.08
C GLN A 104 -4.79 0.57 19.29
N SER A 105 -3.71 -0.05 18.80
CA SER A 105 -2.62 0.65 18.07
C SER A 105 -3.08 1.43 16.83
N TYR A 106 -4.13 0.94 16.15
CA TYR A 106 -4.69 1.64 14.99
C TYR A 106 -5.34 2.98 15.36
N VAL A 107 -5.79 3.17 16.60
CA VAL A 107 -6.37 4.44 17.08
C VAL A 107 -5.31 5.53 17.09
N ILE A 108 -4.11 5.19 17.58
CA ILE A 108 -2.96 6.10 17.62
C ILE A 108 -2.48 6.41 16.20
N ARG A 109 -2.39 5.39 15.34
CA ARG A 109 -2.05 5.56 13.92
C ARG A 109 -3.01 6.53 13.23
N TYR A 110 -4.31 6.32 13.41
CA TYR A 110 -5.35 7.16 12.82
C TYR A 110 -5.28 8.61 13.35
N TYR A 111 -5.07 8.79 14.66
CA TYR A 111 -4.89 10.12 15.23
C TYR A 111 -3.66 10.83 14.64
N ARG A 112 -2.50 10.17 14.61
CA ARG A 112 -1.27 10.75 14.04
C ARG A 112 -1.42 11.09 12.56
N MET A 113 -2.12 10.26 11.78
CA MET A 113 -2.43 10.51 10.37
C MET A 113 -3.21 11.80 10.17
N ASN A 114 -4.28 12.00 10.94
CA ASN A 114 -5.16 13.17 10.78
C ASN A 114 -4.56 14.46 11.35
N PHE A 115 -3.65 14.36 12.32
CA PHE A 115 -3.00 15.52 12.95
C PHE A 115 -1.55 15.73 12.52
N ASN A 116 -1.10 15.05 11.46
CA ASN A 116 0.25 15.16 10.89
C ASN A 116 1.41 14.92 11.89
N LEU A 117 1.22 14.01 12.85
CA LEU A 117 2.19 13.70 13.90
C LEU A 117 3.08 12.50 13.51
N TRP A 118 3.81 12.63 12.41
CA TRP A 118 4.62 11.55 11.83
C TRP A 118 6.08 11.64 12.25
N LYS A 119 6.64 10.55 12.82
CA LYS A 119 8.09 10.46 13.14
C LYS A 119 8.98 10.83 11.95
N ASN A 120 8.56 10.52 10.72
CA ASN A 120 9.37 10.70 9.52
C ASN A 120 8.64 11.50 8.43
N ARG A 121 9.02 12.76 8.26
CA ARG A 121 8.95 13.47 6.97
C ARG A 121 10.34 13.96 6.57
N LYS A 122 11.26 13.03 6.38
CA LYS A 122 12.43 13.18 5.50
C LYS A 122 12.44 11.95 4.60
N GLY A 123 12.70 12.15 3.31
CA GLY A 123 12.47 11.15 2.24
C GLY A 123 12.94 9.74 2.58
N THR A 124 12.30 8.72 1.99
CA THR A 124 12.68 7.32 2.21
C THR A 124 14.19 7.14 1.93
N ALA A 125 14.92 6.43 2.79
CA ALA A 125 16.40 6.37 2.75
C ALA A 125 17.00 5.99 1.37
N ARG A 126 16.24 5.23 0.57
CA ARG A 126 16.59 4.83 -0.81
C ARG A 126 16.59 5.99 -1.83
N SER A 127 15.82 7.04 -1.56
CA SER A 127 15.70 8.26 -2.36
C SER A 127 16.80 9.28 -2.02
N THR A 128 17.36 9.22 -0.81
CA THR A 128 18.32 10.21 -0.32
C THR A 128 19.77 9.95 -0.75
N PHE A 129 20.29 8.71 -0.71
CA PHE A 129 21.67 8.44 -1.17
C PHE A 129 21.82 8.40 -2.70
N ARG A 130 20.78 7.95 -3.41
CA ARG A 130 20.74 8.02 -4.88
C ARG A 130 20.75 9.48 -5.36
N LYS A 131 20.09 10.39 -4.62
CA LYS A 131 20.13 11.85 -4.87
C LYS A 131 21.53 12.44 -4.66
N GLU A 132 22.26 11.98 -3.65
CA GLU A 132 23.58 12.52 -3.35
C GLU A 132 24.64 12.07 -4.36
N ALA A 133 24.63 10.80 -4.80
CA ALA A 133 25.60 10.30 -5.77
C ALA A 133 25.39 10.85 -7.19
N LEU A 134 24.15 11.10 -7.63
CA LEU A 134 23.87 11.74 -8.92
C LEU A 134 24.15 13.25 -8.90
N ARG A 135 24.19 13.88 -7.73
CA ARG A 135 24.48 15.31 -7.54
C ARG A 135 25.97 15.64 -7.65
N ILE A 136 26.84 14.74 -7.20
CA ILE A 136 28.30 14.97 -7.21
C ILE A 136 28.93 14.56 -8.56
N TYR A 137 28.39 13.55 -9.25
CA TYR A 137 29.03 12.96 -10.45
C TYR A 137 28.12 12.86 -11.70
N GLY A 138 26.82 13.21 -11.59
CA GLY A 138 25.90 13.26 -12.74
C GLY A 138 25.18 11.94 -13.08
N SER A 139 24.32 11.96 -14.11
CA SER A 139 23.37 10.86 -14.42
C SER A 139 23.51 10.21 -15.80
N GLN A 140 24.44 10.68 -16.62
CA GLN A 140 24.90 9.88 -17.75
C GLN A 140 25.88 8.85 -17.21
N CYS A 141 26.11 7.78 -17.96
CA CYS A 141 27.35 7.07 -17.70
C CYS A 141 28.50 8.04 -18.05
N GLU A 142 29.26 8.51 -17.07
CA GLU A 142 30.40 9.45 -17.25
C GLU A 142 31.49 8.94 -18.20
N VAL A 143 31.37 7.70 -18.67
CA VAL A 143 32.40 6.99 -19.40
C VAL A 143 31.94 6.60 -20.80
N CYS A 144 30.79 5.93 -20.94
CA CYS A 144 30.30 5.63 -22.29
C CYS A 144 29.42 6.75 -22.87
N GLY A 145 29.05 7.76 -22.07
CA GLY A 145 28.12 8.82 -22.44
C GLY A 145 26.65 8.37 -22.61
N LEU A 146 26.41 7.06 -22.75
CA LEU A 146 25.09 6.49 -22.92
C LEU A 146 24.25 6.55 -21.63
N GLY A 147 22.94 6.73 -21.82
CA GLY A 147 21.98 6.80 -20.72
C GLY A 147 21.62 5.42 -20.15
N ILE A 148 22.40 4.99 -19.14
CA ILE A 148 22.03 4.01 -18.09
C ILE A 148 22.01 2.52 -18.49
N CYS A 149 22.60 1.70 -17.62
CA CYS A 149 22.63 0.24 -17.62
C CYS A 149 22.34 -0.29 -16.20
N GLU A 150 21.90 -1.54 -16.08
CA GLU A 150 21.47 -2.17 -14.83
C GLU A 150 22.30 -3.43 -14.50
N TRP A 151 22.42 -3.75 -13.20
CA TRP A 151 23.21 -4.88 -12.71
C TRP A 151 22.42 -6.21 -12.73
N HIS A 152 23.07 -7.30 -13.15
CA HIS A 152 22.47 -8.62 -13.36
C HIS A 152 23.39 -9.80 -12.96
N HIS A 153 22.82 -10.97 -12.65
CA HIS A 153 23.58 -12.20 -12.37
C HIS A 153 23.57 -13.16 -13.58
N ILE A 154 24.74 -13.54 -14.10
CA ILE A 154 24.94 -14.61 -15.09
C ILE A 154 24.58 -15.98 -14.48
N ILE A 155 25.06 -16.28 -13.27
CA ILE A 155 24.62 -17.44 -12.49
C ILE A 155 23.77 -16.93 -11.33
N PRO A 156 22.45 -17.20 -11.31
CA PRO A 156 21.52 -16.57 -10.37
C PRO A 156 21.93 -16.75 -8.91
N LYS A 157 21.86 -15.66 -8.13
CA LYS A 157 22.14 -15.64 -6.68
C LYS A 157 23.56 -16.05 -6.27
N SER A 158 24.43 -16.34 -7.25
CA SER A 158 25.85 -16.56 -6.98
C SER A 158 26.40 -15.31 -6.33
N LYS A 159 27.01 -15.49 -5.15
CA LYS A 159 27.77 -14.42 -4.49
C LYS A 159 29.15 -14.24 -5.11
N ASP A 160 29.62 -15.21 -5.90
CA ASP A 160 30.86 -15.11 -6.68
C ASP A 160 30.67 -14.08 -7.81
N PRO A 161 31.40 -12.94 -7.77
CA PRO A 161 31.30 -11.88 -8.78
C PRO A 161 31.68 -12.32 -10.19
N LYS A 162 32.41 -13.45 -10.36
CA LYS A 162 32.69 -14.06 -11.68
C LYS A 162 31.41 -14.34 -12.46
N HIS A 163 30.30 -14.42 -11.74
CA HIS A 163 28.98 -14.70 -12.25
C HIS A 163 28.07 -13.46 -12.35
N TRP A 164 28.55 -12.21 -12.33
CA TRP A 164 27.72 -10.98 -12.50
C TRP A 164 28.01 -10.21 -13.79
N CYS A 165 27.05 -9.46 -14.32
CA CYS A 165 27.25 -8.57 -15.47
C CYS A 165 26.44 -7.27 -15.34
N ILE A 166 26.96 -6.20 -15.96
CA ILE A 166 26.20 -4.97 -16.19
C ILE A 166 25.69 -5.04 -17.61
N LEU A 167 24.39 -4.87 -17.76
CA LEU A 167 23.74 -4.98 -19.05
C LEU A 167 22.98 -3.68 -19.30
N CYS A 168 23.00 -3.25 -20.55
CA CYS A 168 22.04 -2.25 -20.97
C CYS A 168 20.63 -2.82 -20.80
N PRO A 169 19.61 -1.97 -20.64
CA PRO A 169 18.25 -2.43 -20.35
C PRO A 169 17.75 -3.52 -21.32
N LEU A 170 18.14 -3.42 -22.60
CA LEU A 170 17.77 -4.39 -23.62
C LEU A 170 18.45 -5.76 -23.45
N CYS A 171 19.78 -5.78 -23.33
CA CYS A 171 20.50 -7.04 -23.10
C CYS A 171 20.11 -7.67 -21.75
N HIS A 172 19.75 -6.83 -20.77
CA HIS A 172 19.23 -7.27 -19.48
C HIS A 172 17.90 -7.99 -19.61
N GLU A 173 16.97 -7.47 -20.42
CA GLU A 173 15.68 -8.11 -20.69
C GLU A 173 15.81 -9.44 -21.43
N VAL A 174 16.69 -9.51 -22.44
CA VAL A 174 16.88 -10.74 -23.24
C VAL A 174 17.32 -11.92 -22.37
N ILE A 175 18.16 -11.67 -21.35
CA ILE A 175 18.61 -12.69 -20.41
C ILE A 175 17.56 -12.95 -19.31
N THR A 176 16.99 -11.92 -18.69
CA THR A 176 15.98 -12.08 -17.62
C THR A 176 14.71 -12.79 -18.11
N ARG A 177 14.31 -12.57 -19.37
CA ARG A 177 13.18 -13.25 -20.04
C ARG A 177 13.58 -14.60 -20.64
N LYS A 178 14.84 -15.02 -20.50
CA LYS A 178 15.41 -16.30 -20.94
C LYS A 178 15.31 -16.58 -22.44
N LEU A 179 15.30 -15.53 -23.27
CA LEU A 179 15.34 -15.67 -24.73
C LEU A 179 16.69 -16.25 -25.18
N VAL A 180 17.76 -15.87 -24.48
CA VAL A 180 19.06 -16.53 -24.58
C VAL A 180 19.52 -16.89 -23.19
N VAL A 181 19.79 -18.18 -22.97
CA VAL A 181 20.28 -18.68 -21.69
C VAL A 181 21.81 -18.67 -21.68
N ILE A 182 22.36 -17.96 -20.71
CA ILE A 182 23.80 -17.78 -20.53
C ILE A 182 24.21 -18.50 -19.24
N LYS A 183 24.96 -19.59 -19.38
CA LYS A 183 25.37 -20.45 -18.27
C LYS A 183 26.74 -20.07 -17.71
N ASN A 184 27.56 -19.46 -18.53
CA ASN A 184 28.89 -19.01 -18.16
C ASN A 184 29.22 -17.74 -18.93
N ARG A 185 30.24 -17.02 -18.47
CA ARG A 185 30.58 -15.71 -19.01
C ARG A 185 30.97 -15.73 -20.50
N LYS A 186 31.55 -16.84 -20.99
CA LYS A 186 31.97 -16.97 -22.41
C LYS A 186 30.77 -16.88 -23.35
N GLU A 187 29.61 -17.33 -22.91
CA GLU A 187 28.38 -17.35 -23.69
C GLU A 187 27.77 -15.97 -23.92
N LEU A 188 28.11 -14.95 -23.12
CA LEU A 188 27.70 -13.56 -23.40
C LEU A 188 28.16 -13.09 -24.78
N ARG A 189 29.30 -13.61 -25.28
CA ARG A 189 29.80 -13.29 -26.61
C ARG A 189 29.46 -14.34 -27.66
N THR A 190 29.44 -15.62 -27.31
CA THR A 190 29.20 -16.67 -28.31
C THR A 190 27.71 -16.95 -28.54
N LYS A 191 26.82 -16.46 -27.66
CA LYS A 191 25.36 -16.66 -27.76
C LYS A 191 24.57 -15.36 -27.72
N LEU A 192 24.76 -14.52 -26.70
CA LEU A 192 23.96 -13.29 -26.55
C LEU A 192 24.26 -12.27 -27.66
N LEU A 193 25.54 -12.00 -27.93
CA LEU A 193 25.92 -10.99 -28.93
C LEU A 193 25.45 -11.31 -30.37
N PRO A 194 25.61 -12.55 -30.91
CA PRO A 194 25.08 -12.90 -32.23
C PRO A 194 23.56 -12.78 -32.30
N PHE A 195 22.87 -13.23 -31.25
CA PHE A 195 21.41 -13.10 -31.14
C PHE A 195 20.96 -11.63 -31.17
N ILE A 196 21.62 -10.77 -30.39
CA ILE A 196 21.31 -9.33 -30.36
C ILE A 196 21.54 -8.69 -31.74
N LYS A 197 22.65 -9.03 -32.41
CA LYS A 197 22.93 -8.53 -33.78
C LYS A 197 21.83 -8.97 -34.75
N GLU A 198 21.51 -10.25 -34.78
CA GLU A 198 20.45 -10.78 -35.66
C GLU A 198 19.08 -10.18 -35.35
N LEU A 199 18.76 -9.97 -34.07
CA LEU A 199 17.54 -9.33 -33.60
C LEU A 199 17.43 -7.90 -34.15
N TYR A 200 18.49 -7.09 -34.04
CA TYR A 200 18.51 -5.74 -34.60
C TYR A 200 18.37 -5.73 -36.12
N THR A 201 19.07 -6.63 -36.83
CA THR A 201 18.99 -6.74 -38.29
C THR A 201 17.59 -7.16 -38.77
N LYS A 202 16.94 -8.11 -38.09
CA LYS A 202 15.59 -8.57 -38.45
C LYS A 202 14.49 -7.58 -38.09
N LEU A 203 14.66 -6.80 -37.02
CA LEU A 203 13.71 -5.75 -36.64
C LEU A 203 13.82 -4.49 -37.52
N ARG A 204 14.79 -4.43 -38.46
CA ARG A 204 15.12 -3.24 -39.28
C ARG A 204 15.28 -1.97 -38.45
N ILE A 205 15.73 -2.10 -37.20
CA ILE A 205 16.08 -0.98 -36.35
C ILE A 205 17.55 -0.69 -36.67
N ASN A 206 17.77 0.21 -37.64
CA ASN A 206 19.06 0.86 -37.84
C ASN A 206 19.21 2.00 -36.82
#